data_AF-Q07QN6-F1
#
_entry.id   AF-Q07QN6-F1
#
_cell.length_a   1.000
_cell.length_b   1.000
_cell.length_c   1.000
_cell.angle_alpha   90.00
_cell.angle_beta   90.00
_cell.angle_gamma   90.00
#
_symmetry.space_group_name_H-M   'P 1'
#
loop_
_entity.id
_entity.type
_entity.pdbx_description
1 polymer ?
#
loop_
_entity_poly.entity_id
_entity_poly.type
_entity_poly.pdbx_seq_one_letter_code
_entity_poly.pdbx_strand_id
1 'polypeptide(L)'
;MKRILIAGVVALSSTAAFAQHPYDGLWNVTIVTKAGDCDPSMRYPLTITEGKVSGAPDVTGSIGREGFVKVSIRGAHANGQLSGNAGSGKWNGASAGLACSGRWEAARQ
;
A
#
# COMPACT_ATOMS: atom_id res chain seq x y z
N MET A 1 -10.52 -67.12 1.35
CA MET A 1 -9.84 -65.83 1.60
C MET A 1 -10.34 -64.83 0.56
N LYS A 2 -11.21 -63.88 0.93
CA LYS A 2 -11.92 -63.00 -0.01
C LYS A 2 -11.34 -61.58 0.10
N ARG A 3 -10.78 -61.06 -1.00
CA ARG A 3 -10.15 -59.72 -1.07
C ARG A 3 -11.24 -58.68 -1.32
N ILE A 4 -11.35 -57.68 -0.45
CA ILE A 4 -12.22 -56.50 -0.64
C ILE A 4 -11.31 -55.34 -1.04
N LEU A 5 -11.49 -54.83 -2.26
CA LEU A 5 -10.81 -53.64 -2.76
C LEU A 5 -11.75 -52.45 -2.55
N ILE A 6 -11.36 -51.51 -1.70
CA ILE A 6 -12.10 -50.27 -1.47
C ILE A 6 -11.51 -49.22 -2.41
N ALA A 7 -12.28 -48.79 -3.41
CA ALA A 7 -11.93 -47.68 -4.28
C ALA A 7 -12.23 -46.36 -3.54
N GLY A 8 -11.18 -45.64 -3.15
CA GLY A 8 -11.29 -44.33 -2.53
C GLY A 8 -11.62 -43.24 -3.55
N VAL A 9 -12.71 -42.53 -3.33
CA VAL A 9 -13.11 -41.36 -4.12
C VAL A 9 -12.35 -40.15 -3.58
N VAL A 10 -11.44 -39.58 -4.36
CA VAL A 10 -10.72 -38.35 -3.99
C VAL A 10 -11.54 -37.15 -4.47
N ALA A 11 -12.19 -36.46 -3.54
CA ALA A 11 -12.84 -35.18 -3.81
C ALA A 11 -11.78 -34.07 -3.81
N LEU A 12 -11.49 -33.48 -4.97
CA LEU A 12 -10.64 -32.30 -5.11
C LEU A 12 -11.48 -31.06 -4.77
N SER A 13 -11.27 -30.49 -3.58
CA SER A 13 -11.85 -29.21 -3.19
C SER A 13 -10.99 -28.07 -3.75
N SER A 14 -11.45 -27.43 -4.83
CA SER A 14 -10.81 -26.23 -5.39
C SER A 14 -11.06 -25.02 -4.49
N THR A 15 -10.12 -24.68 -3.61
CA THR A 15 -10.17 -23.40 -2.89
C THR A 15 -9.90 -22.28 -3.88
N ALA A 16 -10.88 -21.40 -4.11
CA ALA A 16 -10.65 -20.17 -4.85
C ALA A 16 -9.64 -19.32 -4.09
N ALA A 17 -8.39 -19.28 -4.57
CA ALA A 17 -7.39 -18.36 -4.05
C ALA A 17 -7.76 -16.96 -4.53
N PHE A 18 -8.29 -16.12 -3.63
CA PHE A 18 -8.38 -14.68 -3.89
C PHE A 18 -6.94 -14.18 -4.10
N ALA A 19 -6.64 -13.71 -5.31
CA ALA A 19 -5.33 -13.15 -5.63
C ALA A 19 -5.15 -11.84 -4.87
N GLN A 20 -4.60 -11.94 -3.66
CA GLN A 20 -4.29 -10.81 -2.78
C GLN A 20 -3.50 -9.75 -3.56
N HIS A 21 -3.80 -8.47 -3.32
CA HIS A 21 -3.03 -7.41 -3.96
C HIS A 21 -1.57 -7.52 -3.45
N PRO A 22 -0.54 -7.44 -4.32
CA PRO A 22 0.85 -7.67 -3.89
C PRO A 22 1.32 -6.77 -2.74
N TYR A 23 0.64 -5.63 -2.55
CA TYR A 23 0.99 -4.60 -1.59
C TYR A 23 0.08 -4.55 -0.37
N ASP A 24 -0.95 -5.42 -0.28
CA ASP A 24 -1.84 -5.48 0.88
C ASP A 24 -1.07 -5.74 2.17
N GLY A 25 -1.38 -5.01 3.24
CA GLY A 25 -0.73 -5.13 4.55
C GLY A 25 -0.46 -3.79 5.23
N LEU A 26 0.27 -3.85 6.34
CA LEU A 26 0.68 -2.69 7.12
C LEU A 26 2.01 -2.14 6.60
N TRP A 27 2.06 -0.82 6.46
CA TRP A 27 3.21 -0.09 5.96
C TRP A 27 3.53 1.05 6.89
N ASN A 28 4.81 1.38 6.92
CA ASN A 28 5.29 2.57 7.56
C ASN A 28 5.82 3.53 6.50
N VAL A 29 5.17 4.70 6.39
CA VAL A 29 5.54 5.74 5.44
C VAL A 29 6.23 6.90 6.15
N THR A 30 7.35 7.35 5.60
CA THR A 30 8.07 8.54 6.06
C THR A 30 7.96 9.62 4.99
N ILE A 31 7.43 10.77 5.37
CA ILE A 31 7.38 11.98 4.56
C ILE A 31 8.59 12.84 4.93
N VAL A 32 9.31 13.33 3.92
CA VAL A 32 10.43 14.25 4.10
C VAL A 32 10.17 15.50 3.28
N THR A 33 10.13 16.65 3.95
CA THR A 33 10.01 17.97 3.32
C THR A 33 11.35 18.40 2.76
N LYS A 34 11.35 18.94 1.54
CA LYS A 34 12.53 19.45 0.83
C LYS A 34 12.43 20.93 0.45
N ALA A 35 11.22 21.45 0.35
CA ALA A 35 10.97 22.86 0.13
C ALA A 35 9.71 23.29 0.91
N GLY A 36 9.73 24.53 1.41
CA GLY A 36 8.71 25.10 2.28
C GLY A 36 9.00 24.87 3.77
N ASP A 37 8.25 25.57 4.63
CA ASP A 37 8.43 25.58 6.09
C ASP A 37 7.47 24.63 6.83
N CYS A 38 7.06 23.54 6.17
CA CYS A 38 6.33 22.46 6.83
C CYS A 38 7.25 21.62 7.71
N ASP A 39 6.67 20.77 8.55
CA ASP A 39 7.42 19.82 9.38
C ASP A 39 8.47 19.06 8.54
N PRO A 40 9.73 18.98 9.01
CA PRO A 40 10.83 18.48 8.19
C PRO A 40 10.69 17.00 7.85
N SER A 41 10.10 16.22 8.77
CA SER A 41 9.79 14.81 8.55
C SER A 41 8.64 14.34 9.42
N MET A 42 7.80 13.47 8.85
CA MET A 42 6.68 12.84 9.56
C MET A 42 6.61 11.35 9.21
N ARG A 43 6.15 10.52 10.15
CA ARG A 43 6.03 9.08 9.95
C ARG A 43 4.62 8.61 10.27
N TYR A 44 4.01 7.86 9.35
CA TYR A 44 2.62 7.42 9.43
C TYR A 44 2.52 5.91 9.21
N PRO A 45 1.87 5.15 10.11
CA PRO A 45 1.41 3.81 9.79
C PRO A 45 0.20 3.90 8.84
N LEU A 46 0.25 3.16 7.73
CA LEU A 46 -0.85 3.06 6.77
C LEU A 46 -1.18 1.59 6.50
N THR A 47 -2.43 1.34 6.12
CA THR A 47 -2.89 0.01 5.71
C THR A 47 -3.27 0.03 4.24
N ILE A 48 -2.80 -0.96 3.49
CA ILE A 48 -3.23 -1.23 2.12
C ILE A 48 -4.17 -2.43 2.12
N THR A 49 -5.37 -2.25 1.56
CA THR A 49 -6.36 -3.32 1.40
C THR A 49 -6.95 -3.23 -0.01
N GLU A 50 -6.82 -4.30 -0.79
CA GLU A 50 -7.21 -4.34 -2.20
C GLU A 50 -6.59 -3.19 -3.02
N GLY A 51 -5.35 -2.82 -2.69
CA GLY A 51 -4.64 -1.69 -3.31
C GLY A 51 -5.14 -0.30 -2.88
N LYS A 52 -6.12 -0.19 -1.97
CA LYS A 52 -6.58 1.09 -1.41
C LYS A 52 -5.82 1.43 -0.14
N VAL A 53 -5.44 2.70 0.00
CA VAL A 53 -4.68 3.20 1.17
C VAL A 53 -5.64 3.74 2.23
N SER A 54 -5.39 3.41 3.49
CA SER A 54 -6.12 3.90 4.67
C SER A 54 -5.16 4.17 5.83
N GLY A 55 -5.63 4.85 6.88
CA GLY A 55 -4.82 5.20 8.06
C GLY A 55 -4.49 6.70 8.21
N ALA A 56 -4.90 7.53 7.25
CA ALA A 56 -4.86 8.99 7.35
C ALA A 56 -6.24 9.59 7.02
N PRO A 57 -6.65 10.71 7.65
CA PRO A 57 -7.86 11.42 7.28
C PRO A 57 -7.82 11.89 5.82
N ASP A 58 -8.95 11.79 5.12
CA ASP A 58 -9.14 12.26 3.74
C ASP A 58 -8.12 11.69 2.74
N VAL A 59 -7.63 10.48 3.00
CA VAL A 59 -6.80 9.74 2.05
C VAL A 59 -7.66 9.22 0.89
N THR A 60 -7.23 9.50 -0.32
CA THR A 60 -7.87 9.03 -1.55
C THR A 60 -6.80 8.54 -2.54
N GLY A 61 -7.15 7.59 -3.40
CA GLY A 61 -6.24 7.03 -4.38
C GLY A 61 -5.96 5.54 -4.17
N SER A 62 -5.03 5.00 -4.95
CA SER A 62 -4.74 3.58 -4.98
C SER A 62 -3.31 3.27 -5.40
N ILE A 63 -2.96 2.00 -5.25
CA ILE A 63 -1.70 1.41 -5.66
C ILE A 63 -2.03 0.37 -6.72
N GLY A 64 -1.48 0.54 -7.93
CA GLY A 64 -1.63 -0.43 -9.01
C GLY A 64 -0.92 -1.75 -8.68
N ARG A 65 -1.27 -2.85 -9.36
CA ARG A 65 -0.66 -4.17 -9.10
C ARG A 65 0.84 -4.20 -9.39
N GLU A 66 1.29 -3.35 -10.31
CA GLU A 66 2.69 -3.16 -10.63
C GLU A 66 3.42 -2.33 -9.55
N GLY A 67 2.69 -1.65 -8.67
CA GLY A 67 3.22 -0.83 -7.56
C GLY A 67 3.13 0.67 -7.78
N PHE A 68 2.53 1.13 -8.88
CA PHE A 68 2.36 2.56 -9.14
C PHE A 68 1.47 3.20 -8.08
N VAL A 69 2.00 4.20 -7.37
CA VAL A 69 1.30 4.92 -6.31
C VAL A 69 0.76 6.23 -6.86
N LYS A 70 -0.54 6.49 -6.67
CA LYS A 70 -1.17 7.80 -6.86
C LYS A 70 -2.16 8.05 -5.74
N VAL A 71 -1.79 8.91 -4.79
CA VAL A 71 -2.55 9.15 -3.56
C VAL A 71 -2.66 10.65 -3.31
N SER A 72 -3.77 11.06 -2.71
CA SER A 72 -3.98 12.41 -2.17
C SER A 72 -4.37 12.33 -0.70
N ILE A 73 -3.85 13.21 0.14
CA ILE A 73 -4.18 13.35 1.57
C ILE A 73 -4.40 14.83 1.85
N ARG A 74 -5.64 15.23 2.16
CA ARG A 74 -6.00 16.65 2.47
C ARG A 74 -5.44 17.67 1.47
N GLY A 75 -5.44 17.35 0.18
CA GLY A 75 -4.94 18.23 -0.89
C GLY A 75 -3.42 18.17 -1.15
N ALA A 76 -2.68 17.35 -0.41
CA ALA A 76 -1.32 16.96 -0.77
C ALA A 76 -1.34 15.74 -1.69
N HIS A 77 -0.61 15.80 -2.79
CA HIS A 77 -0.51 14.74 -3.78
C HIS A 77 0.81 13.99 -3.64
N ALA A 78 0.76 12.67 -3.74
CA ALA A 78 1.91 11.79 -3.71
C ALA A 78 1.87 10.81 -4.89
N ASN A 79 3.02 10.65 -5.54
CA ASN A 79 3.22 9.65 -6.58
C ASN A 79 4.55 8.93 -6.39
N GLY A 80 4.64 7.70 -6.87
CA GLY A 80 5.87 6.92 -6.82
C GLY A 80 5.61 5.44 -7.10
N GLN A 81 6.46 4.60 -6.51
CA GLN A 81 6.48 3.17 -6.83
C GLN A 81 6.77 2.34 -5.58
N LEU A 82 6.00 1.28 -5.38
CA LEU A 82 6.34 0.17 -4.50
C LEU A 82 7.02 -0.96 -5.29
N SER A 83 7.94 -1.66 -4.63
CA SER A 83 8.59 -2.88 -5.11
C SER A 83 8.86 -3.79 -3.93
N GLY A 84 8.19 -4.95 -3.90
CA GLY A 84 8.26 -5.89 -2.77
C GLY A 84 7.79 -5.24 -1.47
N ASN A 85 8.72 -5.06 -0.53
CA ASN A 85 8.47 -4.55 0.83
C ASN A 85 8.95 -3.11 1.04
N ALA A 86 9.30 -2.40 -0.04
CA ALA A 86 9.76 -1.02 0.04
C ALA A 86 9.18 -0.17 -1.10
N GLY A 87 9.31 1.15 -0.99
CA GLY A 87 8.97 2.05 -2.06
C GLY A 87 9.33 3.49 -1.75
N SER A 88 9.24 4.35 -2.76
CA SER A 88 9.49 5.77 -2.60
C SER A 88 8.86 6.58 -3.71
N GLY A 89 8.87 7.90 -3.53
CA GLY A 89 8.40 8.82 -4.54
C GLY A 89 8.47 10.28 -4.12
N LYS A 90 7.68 11.10 -4.81
CA LYS A 90 7.59 12.54 -4.58
C LYS A 90 6.22 12.89 -4.04
N TRP A 91 6.18 14.00 -3.31
CA TRP A 91 4.93 14.61 -2.90
C TRP A 91 5.01 16.13 -3.01
N ASN A 92 3.86 16.75 -3.18
CA ASN A 92 3.67 18.19 -3.09
C ASN A 92 2.29 18.47 -2.49
N GLY A 93 2.18 19.49 -1.67
CA GLY A 93 0.92 19.86 -1.04
C GLY A 93 0.95 21.29 -0.56
N ALA A 94 -0.23 21.88 -0.43
CA ALA A 94 -0.41 23.13 0.27
C ALA A 94 -1.10 22.82 1.60
N SER A 95 -0.49 23.17 2.72
CA SER A 95 -1.13 23.10 4.04
C SER A 95 -1.16 24.49 4.65
N ALA A 96 -2.33 24.94 5.11
CA ALA A 96 -2.52 26.26 5.72
C ALA A 96 -1.97 27.46 4.90
N GLY A 97 -1.97 27.36 3.57
CA GLY A 97 -1.45 28.40 2.67
C GLY A 97 0.06 28.32 2.37
N LEU A 98 0.78 27.37 2.98
CA LEU A 98 2.20 27.11 2.70
C LEU A 98 2.34 25.98 1.70
N ALA A 99 2.98 26.26 0.56
CA ALA A 99 3.31 25.24 -0.42
C ALA A 99 4.57 24.49 0.01
N CYS A 100 4.44 23.19 0.24
CA CYS A 100 5.53 22.31 0.61
C CYS A 100 5.66 21.16 -0.38
N SER A 101 6.87 20.66 -0.54
CA SER A 101 7.12 19.49 -1.38
C SER A 101 8.32 18.72 -0.89
N GLY A 102 8.43 17.47 -1.33
CA GLY A 102 9.58 16.65 -1.02
C GLY A 102 9.44 15.23 -1.51
N ARG A 103 9.92 14.29 -0.70
CA ARG A 103 9.92 12.87 -1.01
C ARG A 103 9.27 12.06 0.10
N TRP A 104 8.81 10.88 -0.27
CA TRP A 104 8.32 9.89 0.68
C TRP A 104 9.06 8.57 0.48
N GLU A 105 9.14 7.80 1.56
CA GLU A 105 9.72 6.47 1.59
C GLU A 105 8.74 5.56 2.35
N ALA A 106 8.60 4.32 1.93
CA ALA A 106 7.73 3.34 2.55
C ALA A 106 8.47 2.03 2.78
N ALA A 107 8.22 1.41 3.93
CA ALA A 107 8.66 0.06 4.25
C ALA A 107 7.50 -0.72 4.84
N ARG A 108 7.33 -1.97 4.41
CA ARG A 108 6.36 -2.88 5.00
C ARG A 108 6.77 -3.19 6.45
N GLN A 109 5.78 -3.30 7.34
CA GLN A 109 6.00 -3.73 8.72
C GLN A 109 6.36 -5.21 8.79
#